data_AF-A0A843WAG2-F1
#
_entry.id   AF-A0A843WAG2-F1
#
_cell.length_a   1.000
_cell.length_b   1.000
_cell.length_c   1.000
_cell.angle_alpha   90.00
_cell.angle_beta   90.00
_cell.angle_gamma   90.00
#
_symmetry.space_group_name_H-M   'P 1'
#
loop_
_entity.id
_entity.type
_entity.pdbx_description
1 polymer ?
#
loop_
_entity_poly.entity_id
_entity_poly.type
_entity_poly.pdbx_seq_one_letter_code
_entity_poly.pdbx_strand_id
1 'polypeptide(L)'
;MASRGRRGGVSAREDEPRRDERAEQQAPAPQGPVLPPPPPVDYGVFMQGLVQAMQTQAHTQAALQAQLDAQKRADVWWASLLCTLFEDGVVDVAWDEFVRLFWAKFVPEHVHDQMEQEFLSLAQGSMTIL
;
A
#
# COMPACT_ATOMS: atom_id res chain seq x y z
N MET A 1 -20.15 66.23 -67.74
CA MET A 1 -19.60 64.87 -67.60
C MET A 1 -19.14 64.67 -66.16
N ALA A 2 -19.56 63.57 -65.52
CA ALA A 2 -19.01 62.91 -64.31
C ALA A 2 -18.85 63.76 -63.02
N SER A 3 -18.95 63.27 -61.78
CA SER A 3 -19.33 61.99 -61.16
C SER A 3 -19.31 62.22 -59.62
N ARG A 4 -20.19 61.49 -58.91
CA ARG A 4 -20.09 60.97 -57.51
C ARG A 4 -19.59 61.86 -56.36
N GLY A 5 -20.31 61.83 -55.23
CA GLY A 5 -19.67 62.01 -53.92
C GLY A 5 -20.56 62.15 -52.70
N ARG A 6 -20.76 61.03 -52.00
CA ARG A 6 -20.78 60.89 -50.53
C ARG A 6 -22.00 61.40 -49.73
N ARG A 7 -22.83 60.42 -49.39
CA ARG A 7 -23.88 60.38 -48.35
C ARG A 7 -23.23 60.46 -46.94
N GLY A 8 -23.49 61.54 -46.22
CA GLY A 8 -23.50 61.63 -44.75
C GLY A 8 -24.82 62.31 -44.38
N GLY A 9 -25.51 62.04 -43.29
CA GLY A 9 -25.36 61.16 -42.13
C GLY A 9 -26.71 61.27 -41.39
N VAL A 10 -26.75 60.82 -40.13
CA VAL A 10 -27.90 60.82 -39.21
C VAL A 10 -28.78 59.56 -39.29
N SER A 11 -28.36 58.52 -38.54
CA SER A 11 -29.28 57.61 -37.82
C SER A 11 -29.53 58.26 -36.45
N ALA A 12 -30.78 58.56 -36.09
CA ALA A 12 -31.68 57.67 -35.34
C ALA A 12 -31.04 57.29 -33.98
N ARG A 13 -31.40 58.03 -32.92
CA ARG A 13 -32.31 57.59 -31.84
C ARG A 13 -31.74 56.43 -31.05
N GLU A 14 -31.44 56.65 -29.77
CA GLU A 14 -32.23 56.10 -28.66
C GLU A 14 -31.68 56.60 -27.31
N ASP A 15 -32.62 57.00 -26.45
CA ASP A 15 -32.47 57.30 -25.03
C ASP A 15 -31.74 56.18 -24.28
N GLU A 16 -30.67 56.50 -23.56
CA GLU A 16 -30.13 55.63 -22.50
C GLU A 16 -30.38 56.31 -21.14
N PRO A 17 -31.26 55.76 -20.28
CA PRO A 17 -31.52 56.32 -18.97
C PRO A 17 -30.38 55.96 -18.01
N ARG A 18 -30.02 56.94 -17.17
CA ARG A 18 -29.21 56.88 -15.94
C ARG A 18 -28.64 55.50 -15.61
N ARG A 19 -27.32 55.34 -15.81
CA ARG A 19 -26.54 54.39 -15.01
C ARG A 19 -26.68 54.78 -13.55
N ASP A 20 -27.51 54.06 -12.82
CA ASP A 20 -27.51 54.08 -11.37
C ASP A 20 -26.09 53.76 -10.90
N GLU A 21 -25.40 54.78 -10.38
CA GLU A 21 -24.31 54.62 -9.44
C GLU A 21 -24.87 53.95 -8.17
N ARG A 22 -25.16 52.65 -8.25
CA ARG A 22 -24.97 51.80 -7.08
C ARG A 22 -23.48 51.84 -6.81
N ALA A 23 -23.11 52.70 -5.88
CA ALA A 23 -21.93 52.50 -5.07
C ALA A 23 -21.95 51.04 -4.62
N GLU A 24 -21.15 50.22 -5.31
CA GLU A 24 -20.79 48.89 -4.85
C GLU A 24 -19.90 49.14 -3.63
N GLN A 25 -20.56 49.47 -2.51
CA GLN A 25 -19.98 49.43 -1.20
C GLN A 25 -19.60 47.97 -0.99
N GLN A 26 -18.38 47.67 -1.43
CA GLN A 26 -17.68 46.43 -1.14
C GLN A 26 -17.67 46.31 0.37
N ALA A 27 -18.60 45.53 0.92
CA ALA A 27 -18.56 45.17 2.33
C ALA A 27 -17.18 44.56 2.60
N PRO A 28 -16.49 44.90 3.71
CA PRO A 28 -15.27 44.21 4.07
C PRO A 28 -15.58 42.71 4.12
N ALA A 29 -14.83 41.91 3.35
CA ALA A 29 -15.02 40.47 3.31
C ALA A 29 -15.00 39.92 4.76
N PRO A 30 -15.88 38.97 5.11
CA PRO A 30 -15.83 38.34 6.42
C PRO A 30 -14.44 37.74 6.59
N GLN A 31 -13.66 38.30 7.53
CA GLN A 31 -12.39 37.71 7.94
C GLN A 31 -12.76 36.41 8.67
N GLY A 32 -12.69 35.28 7.95
CA GLY A 32 -12.75 33.96 8.58
C GLY A 32 -11.63 33.84 9.63
N PRO A 33 -11.72 32.89 10.57
CA PRO A 33 -10.68 32.69 11.57
C PRO A 33 -9.33 32.57 10.84
N VAL A 34 -8.41 33.49 11.14
CA VAL A 34 -7.05 33.46 10.62
C VAL A 34 -6.46 32.14 11.08
N LEU A 35 -6.29 31.20 10.14
CA LEU A 35 -5.65 29.93 10.43
C LEU A 35 -4.29 30.26 11.04
N PRO A 36 -3.90 29.69 12.20
CA PRO A 36 -2.53 29.80 12.65
C PRO A 36 -1.62 29.32 11.51
N PRO A 37 -0.49 29.99 11.25
CA PRO A 37 0.45 29.51 10.26
C PRO A 37 0.74 28.04 10.58
N PRO A 38 0.71 27.14 9.58
CA PRO A 38 1.00 25.74 9.82
C PRO A 38 2.35 25.67 10.56
N PRO A 39 2.50 24.77 11.55
CA PRO A 39 3.82 24.52 12.11
C PRO A 39 4.78 24.22 10.95
N PRO A 40 6.07 24.53 11.08
CA PRO A 40 7.06 24.12 10.09
C PRO A 40 7.08 22.59 10.06
N VAL A 41 6.22 21.99 9.25
CA VAL A 41 6.23 20.58 8.93
C VAL A 41 7.42 20.42 8.01
N ASP A 42 8.41 19.65 8.44
CA ASP A 42 9.40 19.16 7.50
C ASP A 42 8.68 18.16 6.58
N TYR A 43 8.18 18.67 5.45
CA TYR A 43 7.48 17.87 4.45
C TYR A 43 8.35 16.72 3.93
N GLY A 44 9.68 16.83 4.02
CA GLY A 44 10.60 15.72 3.71
C GLY A 44 10.45 14.56 4.68
N VAL A 45 10.44 14.83 5.98
CA VAL A 45 10.23 13.82 7.04
C VAL A 45 8.84 13.20 6.94
N PHE A 46 7.81 14.02 6.70
CA PHE A 46 6.44 13.51 6.53
C PHE A 46 6.32 12.55 5.34
N MET A 47 6.82 12.94 4.17
CA MET A 47 6.76 12.10 2.97
C MET A 47 7.59 10.83 3.11
N GLN A 48 8.75 10.91 3.77
CA GLN A 48 9.55 9.73 4.11
C GLN A 48 8.76 8.76 5.00
N GLY A 49 8.08 9.27 6.03
CA GLY A 49 7.23 8.46 6.90
C GLY A 49 6.08 7.78 6.14
N LEU A 50 5.49 8.48 5.16
CA LEU A 50 4.42 7.93 4.32
C LEU A 50 4.93 6.79 3.43
N VAL A 51 6.09 6.97 2.78
CA VAL A 51 6.74 5.90 2.00
C VAL A 51 7.08 4.70 2.86
N GLN A 52 7.63 4.93 4.06
CA GLN A 52 7.99 3.85 4.98
C GLN A 52 6.75 3.09 5.49
N ALA A 53 5.66 3.79 5.79
CA ALA A 53 4.39 3.17 6.18
C ALA A 53 3.82 2.31 5.05
N MET A 54 3.84 2.81 3.80
CA MET A 54 3.41 2.04 2.62
C MET A 54 4.26 0.79 2.42
N GLN A 55 5.59 0.90 2.51
CA GLN A 55 6.48 -0.27 2.40
C GLN A 55 6.19 -1.28 3.51
N THR A 56 6.06 -0.83 4.74
CA THR A 56 5.74 -1.69 5.89
C THR A 56 4.41 -2.42 5.68
N GLN A 57 3.39 -1.71 5.20
CA GLN A 57 2.10 -2.30 4.87
C GLN A 57 2.24 -3.35 3.76
N ALA A 58 2.97 -3.04 2.68
CA ALA A 58 3.20 -3.97 1.58
C ALA A 58 3.94 -5.24 2.04
N HIS A 59 4.99 -5.09 2.84
CA HIS A 59 5.71 -6.23 3.42
C HIS A 59 4.82 -7.07 4.32
N THR A 60 4.00 -6.43 5.16
CA THR A 60 3.06 -7.14 6.04
C THR A 60 2.03 -7.92 5.23
N GLN A 61 1.44 -7.30 4.21
CA GLN A 61 0.51 -7.98 3.31
C GLN A 61 1.17 -9.15 2.58
N ALA A 62 2.38 -8.96 2.04
CA ALA A 62 3.11 -10.01 1.36
C ALA A 62 3.43 -11.20 2.29
N ALA A 63 3.83 -10.93 3.54
CA ALA A 63 4.10 -11.98 4.53
C ALA A 63 2.84 -12.79 4.87
N LEU A 64 1.71 -12.11 5.09
CA LEU A 64 0.42 -12.78 5.35
C LEU A 64 -0.01 -13.63 4.16
N GLN A 65 0.12 -13.09 2.95
CA GLN A 65 -0.19 -13.81 1.71
C GLN A 65 0.68 -15.07 1.59
N ALA A 66 1.99 -14.93 1.76
CA ALA A 66 2.94 -16.04 1.70
C ALA A 66 2.62 -17.13 2.75
N GLN A 67 2.21 -16.74 3.96
CA GLN A 67 1.80 -17.68 5.00
C GLN A 67 0.55 -18.48 4.60
N LEU A 68 -0.49 -17.82 4.09
CA LEU A 68 -1.71 -18.49 3.63
C LEU A 68 -1.43 -19.44 2.46
N ASP A 69 -0.59 -19.01 1.51
CA ASP A 69 -0.23 -19.83 0.36
C ASP A 69 0.66 -21.02 0.76
N ALA A 70 1.54 -20.86 1.75
CA ALA A 70 2.30 -21.97 2.31
C ALA A 70 1.38 -23.00 2.98
N GLN A 71 0.41 -22.56 3.79
CA GLN A 71 -0.56 -23.43 4.44
C GLN A 71 -1.37 -24.24 3.42
N LYS A 72 -1.97 -23.57 2.42
CA LYS A 72 -2.74 -24.24 1.36
C LYS A 72 -1.90 -25.28 0.61
N ARG A 73 -0.64 -24.96 0.29
CA ARG A 73 0.26 -25.91 -0.38
C ARG A 73 0.58 -27.11 0.51
N ALA A 74 0.77 -26.91 1.80
CA ALA A 74 0.99 -28.00 2.75
C ALA A 74 -0.23 -28.92 2.84
N ASP A 75 -1.44 -28.35 2.94
CA ASP A 75 -2.70 -29.11 3.00
C ASP A 75 -2.89 -29.97 1.74
N VAL A 76 -2.73 -29.36 0.56
CA VAL A 76 -2.86 -30.07 -0.73
C VAL A 76 -1.83 -31.17 -0.88
N TRP A 77 -0.58 -30.88 -0.49
CA TRP A 77 0.50 -31.87 -0.54
C TRP A 77 0.20 -33.06 0.36
N TRP A 78 -0.18 -32.82 1.61
CA TRP A 78 -0.46 -33.88 2.57
C TRP A 78 -1.66 -34.73 2.16
N ALA A 79 -2.75 -34.10 1.72
CA ALA A 79 -3.92 -34.81 1.21
C ALA A 79 -3.60 -35.66 -0.02
N SER A 80 -2.80 -35.13 -0.95
CA SER A 80 -2.36 -35.89 -2.14
C SER A 80 -1.49 -37.07 -1.74
N LEU A 81 -0.56 -36.87 -0.82
CA LEU A 81 0.36 -37.90 -0.34
C LEU A 81 -0.38 -39.07 0.32
N LEU A 82 -1.38 -38.75 1.16
CA LEU A 82 -2.27 -39.74 1.76
C LEU A 82 -2.99 -40.56 0.69
N CYS A 83 -3.54 -39.91 -0.34
CA CYS A 83 -4.24 -40.60 -1.42
C CYS A 83 -3.34 -41.47 -2.30
N THR A 84 -2.05 -41.13 -2.47
CA THR A 84 -1.16 -41.83 -3.40
C THR A 84 -0.32 -42.93 -2.75
N LEU A 85 0.11 -42.76 -1.49
CA LEU A 85 1.01 -43.70 -0.82
C LEU A 85 0.28 -44.70 0.07
N PHE A 86 -0.91 -44.33 0.55
CA PHE A 86 -1.68 -45.13 1.50
C PHE A 86 -2.98 -45.55 0.80
N GLU A 87 -2.87 -46.51 -0.12
CA GLU A 87 -4.05 -47.17 -0.73
C GLU A 87 -5.01 -47.64 0.38
N ASP A 88 -6.32 -47.52 0.13
CA ASP A 88 -7.43 -47.90 1.02
C ASP A 88 -7.65 -47.06 2.29
N GLY A 89 -7.11 -45.85 2.39
CA GLY A 89 -7.50 -44.93 3.47
C GLY A 89 -7.08 -45.42 4.86
N VAL A 90 -6.06 -46.28 4.92
CA VAL A 90 -5.41 -46.67 6.17
C VAL A 90 -4.52 -45.50 6.60
N VAL A 91 -4.99 -44.76 7.61
CA VAL A 91 -4.40 -43.53 8.17
C VAL A 91 -3.26 -43.83 9.14
N ASP A 92 -2.68 -45.04 9.14
CA ASP A 92 -1.53 -45.35 9.99
C ASP A 92 -0.22 -44.98 9.27
N VAL A 93 0.00 -43.68 9.12
CA VAL A 93 1.32 -43.17 8.74
C VAL A 93 2.21 -43.23 9.98
N ALA A 94 3.23 -44.09 9.94
CA ALA A 94 4.27 -44.08 10.96
C ALA A 94 4.88 -42.68 11.08
N TRP A 95 5.01 -42.17 12.31
CA TRP A 95 5.50 -40.81 12.56
C TRP A 95 6.85 -40.53 11.88
N ASP A 96 7.76 -41.51 11.89
CA ASP A 96 9.08 -41.38 11.25
C ASP A 96 8.96 -41.19 9.72
N GLU A 97 7.99 -41.84 9.09
CA GLU A 97 7.77 -41.71 7.65
C GLU A 97 7.19 -40.35 7.30
N PHE A 98 6.27 -39.83 8.12
CA PHE A 98 5.80 -38.45 8.00
C PHE A 98 6.96 -37.45 8.11
N VAL A 99 7.79 -37.56 9.17
CA VAL A 99 8.91 -36.65 9.40
C VAL A 99 9.87 -36.70 8.21
N ARG A 100 10.23 -37.89 7.73
CA ARG A 100 11.12 -38.07 6.58
C ARG A 100 10.58 -37.38 5.32
N LEU A 101 9.31 -37.58 5.00
CA LEU A 101 8.67 -36.99 3.81
C LEU A 101 8.48 -35.48 3.93
N PHE A 102 8.15 -35.00 5.14
CA PHE A 102 8.02 -33.57 5.43
C PHE A 102 9.36 -32.84 5.27
N TRP A 103 10.42 -33.36 5.88
CA TRP A 103 11.76 -32.79 5.79
C TRP A 103 12.22 -32.72 4.33
N ALA A 104 12.12 -33.82 3.59
CA ALA A 104 12.49 -33.86 2.17
C ALA A 104 11.72 -32.84 1.30
N LYS A 105 10.49 -32.47 1.69
CA LYS A 105 9.63 -31.57 0.91
C LYS A 105 9.80 -30.10 1.27
N PHE A 106 9.94 -29.77 2.54
CA PHE A 106 9.88 -28.39 3.04
C PHE A 106 11.21 -27.86 3.59
N VAL A 107 12.15 -28.74 3.93
CA VAL A 107 13.44 -28.36 4.51
C VAL A 107 14.55 -28.71 3.52
N PRO A 108 15.17 -27.71 2.87
CA PRO A 108 16.35 -27.94 2.03
C PRO A 108 17.52 -28.51 2.86
N GLU A 109 18.33 -29.39 2.27
CA GLU A 109 19.48 -30.01 2.97
C GLU A 109 20.44 -28.98 3.59
N HIS A 110 20.70 -27.86 2.91
CA HIS A 110 21.58 -26.81 3.46
C HIS A 110 21.05 -26.17 4.76
N VAL A 111 19.74 -26.20 5.00
CA VAL A 111 19.14 -25.72 6.27
C VAL A 111 19.40 -26.73 7.37
N HIS A 112 19.35 -28.02 7.06
CA HIS A 112 19.73 -29.08 8.00
C HIS A 112 21.20 -28.93 8.42
N ASP A 113 22.10 -28.78 7.46
CA ASP A 113 23.54 -28.62 7.72
C ASP A 113 23.84 -27.37 8.57
N GLN A 114 23.12 -26.28 8.29
CA GLN A 114 23.23 -25.05 9.07
C GLN A 114 22.75 -25.25 10.52
N MET A 115 21.60 -25.90 10.71
CA MET A 115 21.07 -26.18 12.04
C MET A 115 21.99 -27.13 12.84
N GLU A 116 22.58 -28.13 12.18
CA GLU A 116 23.57 -29.01 12.79
C GLU A 116 24.82 -28.22 13.20
N GLN A 117 25.31 -27.32 12.35
CA GLN A 117 26.44 -26.47 12.67
C GLN A 117 26.15 -25.49 13.81
N GLU A 118 24.95 -24.90 13.86
CA GLU A 118 24.47 -24.08 14.98
C GLU A 118 24.40 -24.89 16.29
N PHE A 119 23.94 -26.14 16.22
CA PHE A 119 23.92 -27.05 17.37
C PHE A 119 25.32 -27.46 17.86
N LEU A 120 26.25 -27.71 16.95
CA LEU A 120 27.63 -28.06 17.30
C LEU A 120 28.43 -26.85 17.81
N SER A 121 28.10 -25.65 17.35
CA SER A 121 28.72 -24.39 17.79
C SER A 121 28.03 -23.77 19.00
N LEU A 122 26.99 -24.42 19.53
CA LEU A 122 26.22 -24.00 20.69
C LEU A 122 27.09 -24.10 21.95
N ALA A 123 27.83 -23.04 22.22
CA ALA A 123 28.53 -22.85 23.48
C ALA A 123 27.52 -22.47 24.56
N GLN A 124 27.50 -23.20 25.66
CA GLN A 124 26.72 -22.84 26.84
C GLN A 124 27.11 -21.43 27.30
N GLY A 125 26.23 -20.45 27.08
CA GLY A 125 26.38 -19.11 27.63
C GLY A 125 26.29 -19.13 29.16
N SER A 126 26.81 -18.09 29.82
CA SER A 126 26.84 -17.91 31.28
C SER A 126 25.47 -17.72 31.94
N MET A 127 24.37 -18.13 31.30
CA MET A 127 23.05 -18.22 31.92
C MET A 127 23.02 -19.43 32.86
N THR A 128 23.53 -19.19 34.06
CA THR A 128 23.30 -20.08 35.21
C THR A 128 21.80 -20.04 35.49
N ILE A 129 21.14 -21.20 35.46
CA ILE A 129 19.80 -21.33 36.02
C ILE A 129 19.99 -21.26 37.54
N LEU A 130 19.66 -20.11 38.14
CA LEU A 130 19.59 -19.90 39.60
C LEU A 130 18.32 -20.53 40.16
#